data_AF-A0A940ID77-F1
#
_entry.id   AF-A0A940ID77-F1
#
_cell.length_a   1.000
_cell.length_b   1.000
_cell.length_c   1.000
_cell.angle_alpha   90.00
_cell.angle_beta   90.00
_cell.angle_gamma   90.00
#
_symmetry.space_group_name_H-M   'P 1'
#
loop_
_entity.id
_entity.type
_entity.pdbx_description
1 polymer ?
#
loop_
_entity_poly.entity_id
_entity_poly.type
_entity_poly.pdbx_seq_one_letter_code
_entity_poly.pdbx_strand_id
1 'polypeptide(L)' 'YCLDEYSLGNVKSGNFATFAANPKAQAFIKESMILSEKCKACKYFALCRNGCKRERLDVDKCSAYKKFFERNLDKLLKMK' A
#
# COMPACT_ATOMS: atom_id res chain seq x y z
N TYR A 1 -4.04 -7.72 -9.43
CA TYR A 1 -3.31 -8.85 -8.81
C TYR A 1 -4.16 -10.10 -8.98
N CYS A 2 -3.62 -11.29 -8.71
CA CYS A 2 -4.19 -12.59 -9.12
C CYS A 2 -3.90 -12.96 -10.59
N LEU A 3 -2.68 -12.69 -11.04
CA LEU A 3 -2.13 -13.15 -12.32
C LEU A 3 -1.09 -14.24 -12.05
N ASP A 4 -0.83 -15.09 -13.04
CA ASP A 4 0.10 -16.24 -12.92
C ASP A 4 1.50 -15.84 -12.46
N GLU A 5 1.96 -14.66 -12.86
CA GLU A 5 3.22 -14.06 -12.43
C GLU A 5 3.34 -13.94 -10.89
N TYR A 6 2.22 -13.72 -10.19
CA TYR A 6 2.15 -13.60 -8.73
C TYR A 6 1.75 -14.90 -8.02
N SER A 7 1.63 -16.03 -8.71
CA SER A 7 1.29 -17.32 -8.09
C SER A 7 2.38 -17.77 -7.10
N LEU A 8 1.95 -18.08 -5.87
CA LEU A 8 2.83 -18.52 -4.77
C LEU A 8 2.81 -20.03 -4.54
N GLY A 9 1.90 -20.77 -5.18
CA GLY A 9 1.71 -22.21 -5.02
C GLY A 9 0.28 -22.61 -4.64
N ASN A 10 0.11 -23.82 -4.10
CA ASN A 10 -1.18 -24.37 -3.68
C ASN A 10 -1.17 -24.70 -2.19
N VAL A 11 -2.20 -24.26 -1.46
CA VAL A 11 -2.33 -24.46 0.00
C VAL A 11 -2.43 -25.92 0.43
N LYS A 12 -2.82 -26.85 -0.47
CA LYS A 12 -2.86 -28.28 -0.19
C LYS A 12 -1.47 -28.92 -0.16
N SER A 13 -0.50 -28.32 -0.85
CA SER A 13 0.86 -28.84 -1.02
C SER A 13 1.94 -27.92 -0.45
N GLY A 14 1.55 -26.87 0.28
CA GLY A 14 2.45 -25.88 0.86
C GLY A 14 1.86 -25.24 2.11
N ASN A 15 2.60 -24.32 2.72
CA ASN A 15 2.17 -23.63 3.93
C ASN A 15 2.45 -22.12 3.87
N PHE A 16 1.82 -21.36 4.77
CA PHE A 16 1.94 -19.90 4.76
C PHE A 16 3.36 -19.38 5.00
N ALA A 17 4.19 -20.08 5.79
CA ALA A 17 5.58 -19.67 5.98
C ALA A 17 6.37 -19.77 4.66
N THR A 18 6.19 -20.87 3.91
CA THR A 18 6.81 -21.03 2.58
C THR A 18 6.30 -20.02 1.57
N PHE A 19 5.00 -19.69 1.57
CA PHE A 19 4.43 -18.68 0.68
C PHE A 19 4.90 -17.27 1.02
N ALA A 20 5.03 -16.95 2.31
CA ALA A 20 5.58 -15.68 2.77
C ALA A 20 7.05 -15.54 2.38
N ALA A 21 7.84 -16.61 2.48
CA ALA A 21 9.25 -16.62 2.08
C ALA A 21 9.46 -16.67 0.54
N ASN A 22 8.41 -16.89 -0.25
CA ASN A 22 8.51 -16.98 -1.70
C ASN A 22 9.08 -15.67 -2.29
N PRO A 23 10.11 -15.73 -3.17
CA PRO A 23 10.69 -14.53 -3.78
C PRO A 23 9.67 -13.62 -4.47
N LYS A 24 8.62 -14.18 -5.08
CA LYS A 24 7.53 -13.41 -5.69
C LYS A 24 6.74 -12.60 -4.68
N ALA A 25 6.41 -13.20 -3.53
CA ALA A 25 5.72 -12.50 -2.44
C ALA A 25 6.61 -11.38 -1.88
N GLN A 26 7.88 -11.67 -1.64
CA GLN A 26 8.86 -10.71 -1.15
C GLN A 26 9.07 -9.53 -2.12
N ALA A 27 9.19 -9.81 -3.42
CA ALA A 27 9.32 -8.78 -4.45
C ALA A 27 8.06 -7.91 -4.52
N PHE A 28 6.87 -8.54 -4.53
CA PHE A 28 5.60 -7.83 -4.57
C PHE A 28 5.44 -6.85 -3.40
N ILE A 29 5.85 -7.25 -2.19
CA ILE A 29 5.83 -6.41 -0.99
C ILE A 29 6.88 -5.29 -1.09
N LYS A 30 8.12 -5.60 -1.49
CA LYS A 30 9.19 -4.59 -1.63
C LYS A 30 8.81 -3.49 -2.63
N GLU A 31 8.22 -3.85 -3.75
CA GLU A 31 7.70 -2.90 -4.74
C GLU A 31 6.63 -1.95 -4.14
N SER A 32 5.81 -2.43 -3.21
CA SER A 32 4.79 -1.58 -2.58
C SER A 32 5.41 -0.48 -1.71
N MET A 33 6.62 -0.70 -1.21
CA MET A 33 7.34 0.21 -0.31
C MET A 33 8.09 1.33 -1.04
N ILE A 34 8.16 1.31 -2.37
CA ILE A 34 8.82 2.36 -3.15
C ILE A 34 8.02 3.66 -3.01
N LEU A 35 8.66 4.67 -2.40
CA LEU A 35 8.10 6.00 -2.16
C LEU A 35 8.56 6.98 -3.24
N SER A 36 7.60 7.75 -3.76
CA SER A 36 7.90 8.92 -4.58
C SER A 36 8.41 10.09 -3.72
N GLU A 37 9.19 11.00 -4.31
CA GLU A 37 9.71 12.19 -3.60
C GLU A 37 8.60 13.03 -2.98
N LYS A 38 7.45 13.18 -3.67
CA LYS A 38 6.27 13.87 -3.12
C LYS A 38 5.76 13.24 -1.83
N CYS A 39 5.86 11.91 -1.67
CA CYS A 39 5.43 11.21 -0.46
C CYS A 39 6.46 11.34 0.66
N LYS A 40 7.76 11.29 0.35
CA LYS A 40 8.85 11.47 1.32
C LYS A 40 8.78 12.83 2.03
N ALA A 41 8.41 13.89 1.31
CA ALA A 41 8.24 15.23 1.85
C ALA A 41 6.82 15.55 2.36
N CYS A 42 5.87 14.60 2.34
CA CYS A 42 4.46 14.91 2.62
C CYS A 42 4.14 14.91 4.12
N LYS A 43 3.62 16.02 4.65
CA LYS A 43 3.12 16.13 6.03
C LYS A 43 2.03 15.11 6.41
N TYR A 44 1.31 14.56 5.43
CA TYR A 44 0.26 13.54 5.64
C TYR A 44 0.75 12.10 5.42
N PHE A 45 2.05 11.88 5.24
CA PHE A 45 2.60 10.55 4.95
C PHE A 45 2.26 9.53 6.05
N ALA A 46 2.32 9.93 7.32
CA ALA A 46 2.00 9.04 8.45
C ALA A 46 0.56 8.49 8.40
N LEU A 47 -0.37 9.22 7.75
CA LEU A 47 -1.78 8.86 7.62
C LEU A 47 -2.05 8.05 6.34
N CYS A 48 -1.61 8.55 5.19
CA CYS A 48 -1.92 7.95 3.88
C CYS A 48 -0.94 6.84 3.47
N ARG A 49 0.31 6.93 3.92
CA ARG A 49 1.38 5.93 3.71
C ARG A 49 1.54 5.49 2.26
N ASN A 50 1.60 6.46 1.34
CA ASN A 50 1.75 6.25 -0.11
C ASN A 50 0.52 5.62 -0.80
N GLY A 51 -0.62 5.47 -0.11
CA GLY A 51 -1.84 4.90 -0.68
C GLY A 51 -1.70 3.44 -1.12
N CYS A 52 -2.75 2.90 -1.73
CA CYS A 52 -2.78 1.51 -2.17
C CYS A 52 -1.89 1.30 -3.41
N LYS A 53 -1.02 0.26 -3.40
CA LYS A 53 -0.19 -0.13 -4.56
C LYS A 53 -1.02 -0.33 -5.82
N ARG A 54 -2.23 -0.91 -5.71
CA ARG A 54 -3.11 -1.19 -6.87
C ARG A 54 -3.62 0.09 -7.51
N GLU A 55 -4.06 1.03 -6.68
CA GLU A 55 -4.69 2.26 -7.16
C GLU A 55 -3.68 3.22 -7.78
N ARG A 56 -2.44 3.22 -7.27
CA ARG A 56 -1.35 4.03 -7.83
C ARG A 56 -1.00 3.71 -9.29
N LEU A 57 -1.45 2.58 -9.82
CA LEU A 57 -1.26 2.22 -11.23
C LEU A 57 -2.23 2.98 -12.16
N ASP A 58 -3.43 3.29 -11.68
CA ASP A 58 -4.53 3.79 -12.53
C ASP A 58 -5.00 5.19 -12.13
N VAL A 59 -4.91 5.57 -10.85
CA VAL A 59 -5.47 6.82 -10.32
C VAL A 59 -4.57 7.45 -9.24
N ASP A 60 -4.22 8.72 -9.41
CA ASP A 60 -3.56 9.50 -8.35
C ASP A 60 -4.58 10.13 -7.38
N LYS A 61 -4.81 9.46 -6.24
CA LYS A 61 -5.69 9.96 -5.16
C LYS A 61 -5.02 10.93 -4.19
N CYS A 62 -3.75 11.30 -4.41
CA CYS A 62 -3.00 12.13 -3.46
C CYS A 62 -3.68 13.47 -3.17
N SER A 63 -4.21 14.12 -4.20
CA SER A 63 -4.92 15.40 -4.07
C SER A 63 -6.21 15.28 -3.24
N ALA A 64 -6.97 14.20 -3.43
CA ALA A 64 -8.17 13.91 -2.67
C ALA A 64 -7.87 13.69 -1.18
N TYR A 65 -6.82 12.89 -0.88
CA TYR A 65 -6.39 12.67 0.50
C TYR A 65 -5.95 13.97 1.19
N LYS A 66 -5.12 14.79 0.51
CA LYS A 66 -4.69 16.09 1.06
C LYS A 66 -5.90 16.98 1.40
N LYS A 67 -6.82 17.16 0.45
CA LYS A 67 -8.03 17.96 0.66
C LYS A 67 -8.90 17.43 1.80
N PHE A 68 -9.02 16.10 1.91
CA PHE A 68 -9.79 15.47 2.98
C PHE A 68 -9.17 15.72 4.35
N PHE A 69 -7.86 15.49 4.50
CA PHE A 69 -7.17 15.69 5.78
C PHE A 69 -7.10 17.16 6.17
N GLU A 70 -6.85 18.08 5.23
CA GLU A 70 -6.90 19.52 5.48
C GLU A 70 -8.24 19.97 6.08
N ARG A 71 -9.36 19.34 5.68
CA ARG A 71 -10.70 19.71 6.15
C ARG A 71 -11.16 18.98 7.41
N ASN A 72 -10.61 17.80 7.70
CA ASN A 72 -11.21 16.89 8.67
C ASN A 72 -10.25 16.35 9.74
N LEU A 73 -8.94 16.59 9.63
CA LEU A 73 -7.98 15.97 10.55
C LEU A 73 -8.27 16.33 12.02
N ASP A 74 -8.60 17.59 12.31
CA ASP A 74 -8.95 18.02 13.68
C ASP A 74 -10.18 17.30 14.25
N LYS A 75 -11.14 16.94 13.39
CA LYS A 75 -12.34 16.19 13.79
C LYS A 75 -11.98 14.72 14.05
N LEU A 76 -11.20 14.12 13.15
CA LEU A 76 -10.75 12.73 13.27
C LEU A 76 -9.96 12.51 14.56
N LEU A 77 -9.10 13.46 14.95
CA LEU A 77 -8.31 13.37 16.19
C LEU A 77 -9.17 13.47 17.47
N LYS A 78 -10.40 13.98 17.36
CA LYS A 78 -11.36 14.13 18.47
C LYS A 78 -12.34 12.96 18.57
N MET A 79 -12.33 12.03 17.60
CA MET A 79 -13.14 10.81 17.63
C MET A 79 -12.45 9.78 18.53
N LYS A 80 -12.68 9.90 19.84
CA LYS A 80 -12.36 8.87 20.82
C LYS A 80 -13.61 8.06 21.14
#